data_AF-A0A3L8Q545-F1
#
_entry.id   AF-A0A3L8Q545-F1
#
_cell.length_a   1.000
_cell.length_b   1.000
_cell.length_c   1.000
_cell.angle_alpha   90.00
_cell.angle_beta   90.00
_cell.angle_gamma   90.00
#
_symmetry.space_group_name_H-M   'P 1'
#
loop_
_entity.id
_entity.type
_entity.pdbx_description
1 polymer ?
#
loop_
_entity_poly.entity_id
_entity_poly.type
_entity_poly.pdbx_seq_one_letter_code
_entity_poly.pdbx_strand_id
1 'polypeptide(L)'
;MGALAEVDPRGSSAPLGAPQVKPSPLRCLTLQEKLLSHSSQLAVPEIQVSLVPQLARSICTQLQNFLRSKCPELPFGRFFLSGALLDGLEVLAADHIHLMLPVVLDGGLWSLISGEDTVVRNPQYWMIKRIDLGYFPRGCSPWDRFIVGRYLSSSVLNETLHKLLVASINWPAIGGLLGCAIHPVVASRELKLEVKHDQV
;
A
#
# COMPACT_ATOMS: atom_id res chain seq x y z
N MET A 1 17.18 50.29 82.24
CA MET A 1 16.96 48.86 81.98
C MET A 1 15.48 48.69 81.68
N GLY A 2 15.12 48.19 80.49
CA GLY A 2 13.73 47.98 80.04
C GLY A 2 13.24 49.07 79.08
N ALA A 3 12.93 48.68 77.84
CA ALA A 3 12.71 49.53 76.67
C ALA A 3 11.37 49.21 75.98
N LEU A 4 10.83 50.24 75.27
CA LEU A 4 9.99 50.26 74.05
C LEU A 4 8.62 49.54 74.12
N ALA A 5 7.48 50.23 73.96
CA ALA A 5 6.87 50.71 72.69
C ALA A 5 6.54 49.53 71.74
N GLU A 6 5.40 49.41 71.06
CA GLU A 6 4.33 50.32 70.63
C GLU A 6 3.17 49.43 70.12
N VAL A 7 1.98 50.01 69.91
CA VAL A 7 0.77 49.38 69.36
C VAL A 7 0.88 49.20 67.84
N ASP A 8 0.53 48.01 67.33
CA ASP A 8 0.52 47.70 65.89
C ASP A 8 -0.93 47.64 65.33
N PRO A 9 -1.25 48.23 64.16
CA PRO A 9 -2.60 48.26 63.59
C PRO A 9 -2.84 47.26 62.43
N ARG A 10 -4.10 46.87 62.26
CA ARG A 10 -4.81 46.34 61.07
C ARG A 10 -3.99 45.65 59.95
N GLY A 11 -4.39 44.41 59.61
CA GLY A 11 -4.12 43.84 58.30
C GLY A 11 -4.80 42.50 58.07
N SER A 12 -5.95 42.50 57.39
CA SER A 12 -6.62 41.29 56.90
C SER A 12 -5.80 40.70 55.75
N SER A 13 -5.42 39.42 55.80
CA SER A 13 -4.74 38.73 54.70
C SER A 13 -5.40 37.39 54.39
N ALA A 14 -6.14 37.35 53.28
CA ALA A 14 -6.65 36.13 52.65
C ALA A 14 -5.50 35.33 51.99
N PRO A 15 -5.57 33.99 51.89
CA PRO A 15 -4.58 33.21 51.14
C PRO A 15 -4.77 33.37 49.63
N LEU A 16 -3.65 33.59 48.95
CA LEU A 16 -3.48 33.68 47.50
C LEU A 16 -4.15 32.51 46.75
N GLY A 17 -5.06 32.84 45.84
CA GLY A 17 -5.70 31.90 44.94
C GLY A 17 -4.72 31.32 43.92
N ALA A 18 -4.67 29.99 43.84
CA ALA A 18 -4.07 29.28 42.72
C ALA A 18 -4.74 29.71 41.41
N PRO A 19 -4.02 29.81 40.28
CA PRO A 19 -4.63 30.06 38.99
C PRO A 19 -5.47 28.84 38.63
N GLN A 20 -6.78 28.94 38.88
CA GLN A 20 -7.80 28.06 38.34
C GLN A 20 -7.64 28.06 36.82
N VAL A 21 -7.12 26.95 36.28
CA VAL A 21 -7.20 26.66 34.85
C VAL A 21 -8.67 26.52 34.54
N LYS A 22 -9.30 27.63 34.16
CA LYS A 22 -10.67 27.65 33.65
C LYS A 22 -10.71 26.61 32.52
N PRO A 23 -11.61 25.62 32.56
CA PRO A 23 -11.85 24.77 31.41
C PRO A 23 -12.15 25.73 30.26
N SER A 24 -11.29 25.72 29.24
CA SER A 24 -11.55 26.45 28.01
C SER A 24 -12.98 26.13 27.57
N PRO A 25 -13.83 27.13 27.30
CA PRO A 25 -15.22 26.86 26.93
C PRO A 25 -15.19 25.86 25.77
N LEU A 26 -15.94 24.77 25.92
CA LEU A 26 -16.10 23.77 24.87
C LEU A 26 -16.53 24.53 23.62
N ARG A 27 -15.59 24.71 22.69
CA ARG A 27 -15.82 25.49 21.48
C ARG A 27 -16.92 24.74 20.72
N CYS A 28 -18.13 25.30 20.71
CA CYS A 28 -19.27 24.74 19.99
C CYS A 28 -18.98 24.88 18.49
N LEU A 29 -18.17 23.97 17.96
CA LEU A 29 -17.92 23.84 16.54
C LEU A 29 -19.16 23.27 15.87
N THR A 30 -19.54 23.87 14.76
CA THR A 30 -20.50 23.28 13.83
C THR A 30 -19.97 21.95 13.30
N LEU A 31 -20.86 21.07 12.81
CA LEU A 31 -20.45 19.79 12.22
C LEU A 31 -19.43 20.00 11.08
N GLN A 32 -19.62 21.03 10.27
CA GLN A 32 -18.68 21.41 9.20
C GLN A 32 -17.27 21.73 9.75
N GLU A 33 -17.18 22.55 10.80
CA GLU A 33 -15.88 22.91 11.40
C GLU A 33 -15.20 21.73 12.08
N LYS A 34 -15.98 20.80 12.67
CA LYS A 34 -15.44 19.54 13.20
C LYS A 34 -14.87 18.65 12.10
N LEU A 35 -15.57 18.52 10.97
CA LEU A 35 -15.08 17.75 9.82
C LEU A 35 -13.83 18.37 9.21
N LEU A 36 -13.76 19.70 9.10
CA LEU A 36 -12.58 20.40 8.60
C LEU A 36 -11.38 20.24 9.55
N SER A 37 -11.60 20.42 10.85
CA SER A 37 -10.55 20.20 11.86
C SER A 37 -10.10 18.75 11.95
N HIS A 38 -10.97 17.79 11.62
CA HIS A 38 -10.60 16.39 11.51
C HIS A 38 -9.80 16.15 10.22
N SER A 39 -10.22 16.72 9.09
CA SER A 39 -9.52 16.56 7.81
C SER A 39 -8.07 17.04 7.83
N SER A 40 -7.75 18.08 8.60
CA SER A 40 -6.36 18.54 8.77
C SER A 40 -5.49 17.57 9.57
N GLN A 41 -6.08 16.72 10.43
CA GLN A 41 -5.38 15.65 11.14
C GLN A 41 -5.19 14.40 10.26
N LEU A 42 -6.01 14.25 9.22
CA LEU A 42 -5.95 13.15 8.26
C LEU A 42 -4.98 13.42 7.10
N ALA A 43 -4.44 14.64 6.99
CA ALA A 43 -3.55 15.04 5.92
C ALA A 43 -2.18 14.36 6.08
N VAL A 44 -1.78 13.60 5.05
CA VAL A 44 -0.47 12.95 4.97
C VAL A 44 0.64 14.02 4.89
N PRO A 45 1.75 13.89 5.64
CA PRO A 45 2.86 14.85 5.58
C PRO A 45 3.41 14.98 4.15
N GLU A 46 3.59 16.22 3.67
CA GLU A 46 4.03 16.52 2.29
C GLU A 46 5.35 15.84 1.89
N ILE A 47 6.22 15.55 2.86
CA ILE A 47 7.49 14.85 2.66
C ILE A 47 7.27 13.40 2.18
N GLN A 48 6.24 12.72 2.69
CA GLN A 48 5.90 11.34 2.29
C GLN A 48 5.26 11.27 0.90
N VAL A 49 4.60 12.36 0.46
CA VAL A 49 3.88 12.43 -0.82
C VAL A 49 4.82 12.36 -2.04
N SER A 50 6.07 12.79 -1.89
CA SER A 50 7.06 12.73 -2.99
C SER A 50 8.00 11.52 -2.89
N LEU A 51 8.45 11.17 -1.68
CA LEU A 51 9.44 10.12 -1.47
C LEU A 51 8.87 8.72 -1.71
N VAL A 52 7.65 8.44 -1.20
CA VAL A 52 7.05 7.10 -1.29
C VAL A 52 6.76 6.70 -2.75
N PRO A 53 6.14 7.55 -3.60
CA PRO A 53 5.95 7.22 -5.02
C PRO A 53 7.27 7.06 -5.79
N GLN A 54 8.29 7.87 -5.48
CA GLN A 54 9.60 7.76 -6.13
C GLN A 54 10.29 6.43 -5.79
N LEU A 55 10.24 6.03 -4.52
CA LEU A 55 10.77 4.75 -4.07
C LEU A 55 10.00 3.59 -4.69
N ALA A 56 8.67 3.65 -4.74
CA ALA A 56 7.84 2.65 -5.40
C ALA A 56 8.15 2.53 -6.91
N ARG A 57 8.38 3.66 -7.62
CA ARG A 57 8.80 3.65 -9.04
C ARG A 57 10.16 2.98 -9.22
N SER A 58 11.08 3.22 -8.29
CA SER A 58 12.42 2.63 -8.31
C SER A 58 12.35 1.11 -8.11
N ILE A 59 11.56 0.64 -7.13
CA ILE A 59 11.28 -0.78 -6.90
C ILE A 59 10.62 -1.42 -8.14
N CYS A 60 9.61 -0.77 -8.74
CA CYS A 60 8.97 -1.22 -9.98
C CYS A 60 9.98 -1.44 -11.11
N THR A 61 10.93 -0.51 -11.26
CA THR A 61 11.96 -0.61 -12.31
C THR A 61 12.89 -1.79 -12.07
N GLN A 62 13.30 -2.01 -10.82
CA GLN A 62 14.13 -3.17 -10.44
C GLN A 62 13.38 -4.50 -10.67
N LEU A 63 12.10 -4.56 -10.29
CA LEU A 63 11.26 -5.74 -10.50
C LEU A 63 11.01 -6.03 -11.98
N GLN A 64 10.79 -4.99 -12.80
CA GLN A 64 10.68 -5.14 -14.25
C GLN A 64 11.94 -5.73 -14.85
N ASN A 65 13.11 -5.22 -14.47
CA ASN A 65 14.40 -5.68 -14.98
C ASN A 65 14.66 -7.12 -14.55
N PHE A 66 14.35 -7.45 -13.29
CA PHE A 66 14.46 -8.80 -12.77
C PHE A 66 13.57 -9.79 -13.54
N LEU A 67 12.28 -9.48 -13.72
CA LEU A 67 11.36 -10.36 -14.42
C LEU A 67 11.72 -10.54 -15.90
N ARG A 68 12.18 -9.48 -16.58
CA ARG A 68 12.71 -9.59 -17.95
C ARG A 68 13.95 -10.48 -18.03
N SER A 69 14.81 -10.46 -17.01
CA SER A 69 16.01 -11.30 -16.97
C SER A 69 15.73 -12.77 -16.65
N LYS A 70 14.75 -13.03 -15.77
CA LYS A 70 14.45 -14.39 -15.27
C LYS A 70 13.40 -15.12 -16.09
N CYS A 71 12.44 -14.41 -16.66
CA CYS A 71 11.37 -14.97 -17.45
C CYS A 71 11.22 -14.22 -18.78
N PRO A 72 12.27 -14.15 -19.62
CA PRO A 72 12.23 -13.45 -20.90
C PRO A 72 11.15 -13.98 -21.85
N GLU A 73 10.77 -15.24 -21.68
CA GLU A 73 9.76 -15.91 -22.49
C GLU A 73 8.32 -15.53 -22.13
N LEU A 74 8.07 -14.94 -20.96
CA LEU A 74 6.75 -14.52 -20.53
C LEU A 74 6.51 -13.06 -20.96
N PRO A 75 5.46 -12.79 -21.77
CA PRO A 75 5.19 -11.44 -22.28
C PRO A 75 4.50 -10.59 -21.19
N PHE A 76 5.25 -10.20 -20.18
CA PHE A 76 4.80 -9.21 -19.20
C PHE A 76 4.85 -7.79 -19.80
N GLY A 77 3.82 -7.01 -19.50
CA GLY A 77 3.80 -5.58 -19.82
C GLY A 77 4.76 -4.77 -18.93
N ARG A 78 4.68 -3.45 -19.07
CA ARG A 78 5.41 -2.54 -18.18
C ARG A 78 4.65 -2.41 -16.86
N PHE A 79 5.36 -2.57 -15.74
CA PHE A 79 4.84 -2.25 -14.42
C PHE A 79 4.41 -0.78 -14.38
N PHE A 80 3.28 -0.56 -13.70
CA PHE A 80 2.83 0.78 -13.35
C PHE A 80 2.32 0.76 -11.92
N LEU A 81 2.33 1.92 -11.28
CA LEU A 81 1.83 2.07 -9.93
C LEU A 81 0.36 2.47 -9.98
N SER A 82 -0.42 1.95 -9.03
CA SER A 82 -1.81 2.31 -8.77
C SER A 82 -2.03 2.35 -7.26
N GLY A 83 -3.04 3.08 -6.78
CA GLY A 83 -3.36 3.16 -5.37
C GLY A 83 -3.77 4.56 -4.95
N ALA A 84 -4.44 4.65 -3.79
CA ALA A 84 -5.03 5.88 -3.29
C ALA A 84 -4.00 7.01 -3.09
N LEU A 85 -2.74 6.70 -2.75
CA LEU A 85 -1.66 7.70 -2.65
C LEU A 85 -1.49 8.49 -3.95
N LEU A 86 -1.55 7.79 -5.09
CA LEU A 86 -1.30 8.38 -6.40
C LEU A 86 -2.52 9.16 -6.91
N ASP A 87 -3.71 8.71 -6.51
CA ASP A 87 -4.97 9.33 -6.88
C ASP A 87 -5.32 10.54 -5.97
N GLY A 88 -4.47 10.84 -4.98
CA GLY A 88 -4.70 11.92 -4.01
C GLY A 88 -5.85 11.64 -3.05
N LEU A 89 -6.22 10.36 -2.90
CA LEU A 89 -7.36 9.89 -2.10
C LEU A 89 -6.97 9.35 -0.73
N GLU A 90 -5.69 9.45 -0.35
CA GLU A 90 -5.23 8.93 0.94
C GLU A 90 -5.65 9.78 2.13
N VAL A 91 -6.04 9.07 3.18
CA VAL A 91 -6.51 9.59 4.45
C VAL A 91 -5.69 8.86 5.52
N LEU A 92 -4.99 9.60 6.40
CA LEU A 92 -4.19 9.15 7.55
C LEU A 92 -2.78 8.59 7.30
N ALA A 93 -2.57 7.67 6.36
CA ALA A 93 -1.26 7.07 6.11
C ALA A 93 -1.21 6.38 4.74
N ALA A 94 -0.04 6.40 4.09
CA ALA A 94 0.24 5.62 2.89
C ALA A 94 0.34 4.13 3.21
N ASP A 95 -0.80 3.50 3.47
CA ASP A 95 -0.84 2.14 4.01
C ASP A 95 -0.45 1.09 2.97
N HIS A 96 -0.64 1.39 1.67
CA HIS A 96 -0.21 0.51 0.57
C HIS A 96 -0.19 1.19 -0.81
N ILE A 97 0.74 0.77 -1.65
CA ILE A 97 0.76 1.08 -3.09
C ILE A 97 0.65 -0.23 -3.86
N HIS A 98 -0.19 -0.25 -4.90
CA HIS A 98 -0.32 -1.39 -5.79
C HIS A 98 0.68 -1.30 -6.95
N LEU A 99 1.47 -2.36 -7.11
CA LEU A 99 2.32 -2.55 -8.27
C LEU A 99 1.58 -3.43 -9.27
N MET A 100 1.12 -2.84 -10.36
CA MET A 100 0.33 -3.53 -11.38
C MET A 100 1.26 -4.18 -12.41
N LEU A 101 1.13 -5.50 -12.59
CA LEU A 101 1.85 -6.29 -13.59
C LEU A 101 0.90 -6.71 -14.71
N PRO A 102 0.94 -6.06 -15.89
CA PRO A 102 0.09 -6.45 -17.00
C PRO A 102 0.50 -7.81 -17.58
N VAL A 103 -0.47 -8.72 -17.70
CA VAL A 103 -0.32 -10.01 -18.39
C VAL A 103 -0.83 -9.85 -19.82
N VAL A 104 0.06 -9.97 -20.81
CA VAL A 104 -0.32 -9.80 -22.23
C VAL A 104 -0.77 -11.14 -22.80
N LEU A 105 -2.06 -11.23 -23.14
CA LEU A 105 -2.67 -12.42 -23.72
C LEU A 105 -2.99 -12.20 -25.20
N ASP A 106 -2.75 -13.22 -26.01
CA ASP A 106 -3.11 -13.22 -27.43
C ASP A 106 -4.62 -13.46 -27.60
N GLY A 107 -5.31 -12.53 -28.26
CA GLY A 107 -6.77 -12.59 -28.47
C GLY A 107 -7.23 -13.76 -29.36
N GLY A 108 -6.34 -14.36 -30.15
CA GLY A 108 -6.63 -15.57 -30.94
C GLY A 108 -6.40 -16.86 -30.15
N LEU A 109 -5.73 -16.81 -29.01
CA LEU A 109 -5.44 -18.01 -28.19
C LEU A 109 -6.27 -18.07 -26.91
N TRP A 110 -6.80 -16.94 -26.45
CA TRP A 110 -7.48 -16.79 -25.16
C TRP A 110 -8.83 -16.09 -25.31
N SER A 111 -9.84 -16.57 -24.58
CA SER A 111 -11.16 -15.95 -24.48
C SER A 111 -11.53 -15.63 -23.03
N LEU A 112 -12.17 -14.49 -22.80
CA LEU A 112 -12.75 -14.14 -21.51
C LEU A 112 -14.18 -14.67 -21.39
N ILE A 113 -14.53 -15.23 -20.24
CA ILE A 113 -15.86 -15.72 -19.92
C ILE A 113 -16.29 -15.07 -18.60
N SER A 114 -17.47 -14.44 -18.60
CA SER A 114 -18.04 -13.82 -17.39
C SER A 114 -18.28 -14.90 -16.33
N GLY A 115 -17.94 -14.62 -15.09
CA GLY A 115 -18.10 -15.58 -13.99
C GLY A 115 -19.56 -15.94 -13.72
N GLU A 116 -20.51 -15.10 -14.13
CA GLU A 116 -21.95 -15.38 -14.06
C GLU A 116 -22.39 -16.53 -14.98
N ASP A 117 -21.71 -16.69 -16.13
CA ASP A 117 -21.98 -17.75 -17.12
C ASP A 117 -21.30 -19.08 -16.76
N THR A 118 -20.57 -19.11 -15.65
CA THR A 118 -19.85 -20.31 -15.19
C THR A 118 -20.65 -21.05 -14.14
N VAL A 119 -20.21 -22.27 -13.80
CA VAL A 119 -20.84 -23.06 -12.72
C VAL A 119 -20.79 -22.32 -11.37
N VAL A 120 -19.82 -21.44 -11.15
CA VAL A 120 -19.67 -20.63 -9.93
C VAL A 120 -20.71 -19.51 -9.85
N ARG A 121 -21.24 -19.04 -10.99
CA ARG A 121 -22.26 -17.98 -11.12
C ARG A 121 -21.96 -16.73 -10.30
N ASN A 122 -20.73 -16.23 -10.39
CA ASN A 122 -20.31 -15.03 -9.66
C ASN A 122 -19.91 -13.90 -10.64
N PRO A 123 -20.68 -12.79 -10.71
CA PRO A 123 -20.44 -11.70 -11.65
C PRO A 123 -19.19 -10.86 -11.33
N GLN A 124 -18.60 -10.98 -10.14
CA GLN A 124 -17.39 -10.25 -9.75
C GLN A 124 -16.12 -10.82 -10.37
N TYR A 125 -16.19 -12.01 -10.97
CA TYR A 125 -15.04 -12.75 -11.46
C TYR A 125 -15.17 -13.08 -12.93
N TRP A 126 -14.03 -13.45 -13.52
CA TRP A 126 -13.91 -13.85 -14.91
C TRP A 126 -13.05 -15.12 -15.01
N MET A 127 -13.33 -15.94 -16.01
CA MET A 127 -12.46 -17.05 -16.40
C MET A 127 -11.74 -16.71 -17.71
N ILE A 128 -10.46 -17.04 -17.79
CA ILE A 128 -9.66 -16.91 -19.00
C ILE A 128 -9.47 -18.31 -19.58
N LYS A 129 -10.11 -18.60 -20.71
CA LYS A 129 -10.12 -19.92 -21.35
C LYS A 129 -9.16 -19.96 -22.53
N ARG A 130 -8.40 -21.05 -22.64
CA ARG A 130 -7.59 -21.37 -23.81
C ARG A 130 -8.48 -21.93 -24.92
N ILE A 131 -8.48 -21.28 -26.08
CA ILE A 131 -9.28 -21.64 -27.26
C ILE A 131 -8.43 -22.27 -28.37
N ASP A 132 -9.05 -22.83 -29.40
CA ASP A 132 -8.38 -23.30 -30.62
C ASP A 132 -7.21 -24.28 -30.41
N LEU A 133 -7.27 -25.09 -29.35
CA LEU A 133 -6.26 -26.11 -29.03
C LEU A 133 -6.05 -27.17 -30.14
N GLY A 134 -7.01 -27.33 -31.04
CA GLY A 134 -6.88 -28.23 -32.19
C GLY A 134 -5.96 -27.68 -33.29
N TYR A 135 -5.89 -26.35 -33.43
CA TYR A 135 -5.02 -25.68 -34.40
C TYR A 135 -3.72 -25.18 -33.76
N PHE A 136 -3.81 -24.64 -32.53
CA PHE A 136 -2.70 -24.15 -31.75
C PHE A 136 -2.57 -24.99 -30.47
N PRO A 137 -1.77 -26.09 -30.49
CA PRO A 137 -1.62 -26.95 -29.33
C PRO A 137 -0.94 -26.23 -28.15
N ARG A 138 -0.91 -26.91 -26.99
CA ARG A 138 -0.21 -26.39 -25.82
C ARG A 138 1.29 -26.26 -26.11
N GLY A 139 1.88 -25.16 -25.67
CA GLY A 139 3.27 -24.78 -25.95
C GLY A 139 3.36 -23.64 -26.97
N CYS A 140 2.30 -23.36 -27.73
CA CYS A 140 2.25 -22.21 -28.63
C CYS A 140 2.13 -20.89 -27.86
N SER A 141 1.50 -20.89 -26.68
CA SER A 141 1.48 -19.71 -25.80
C SER A 141 2.44 -19.90 -24.63
N PRO A 142 3.28 -18.90 -24.28
CA PRO A 142 4.13 -18.97 -23.09
C PRO A 142 3.33 -19.20 -21.78
N TRP A 143 2.07 -18.73 -21.77
CA TRP A 143 1.14 -18.88 -20.66
C TRP A 143 0.55 -20.29 -20.52
N ASP A 144 0.76 -21.19 -21.49
CA ASP A 144 0.22 -22.56 -21.44
C ASP A 144 0.74 -23.34 -20.23
N ARG A 145 1.89 -22.96 -19.67
CA ARG A 145 2.46 -23.53 -18.43
C ARG A 145 1.62 -23.28 -17.17
N PHE A 146 0.73 -22.27 -17.20
CA PHE A 146 -0.14 -21.91 -16.08
C PHE A 146 -1.58 -22.40 -16.28
N ILE A 147 -1.83 -23.23 -17.29
CA ILE A 147 -3.15 -23.79 -17.55
C ILE A 147 -3.44 -24.94 -16.59
N VAL A 148 -4.63 -24.89 -15.97
CA VAL A 148 -5.24 -26.03 -15.28
C VAL A 148 -6.53 -26.40 -16.04
N GLY A 149 -6.58 -27.62 -16.57
CA GLY A 149 -7.64 -28.03 -17.49
C GLY A 149 -7.58 -27.26 -18.82
N ARG A 150 -8.46 -26.29 -19.04
CA ARG A 150 -8.45 -25.40 -20.22
C ARG A 150 -8.48 -23.91 -19.85
N TYR A 151 -8.19 -23.58 -18.60
CA TYR A 151 -8.27 -22.22 -18.09
C TYR A 151 -6.91 -21.77 -17.55
N LEU A 152 -6.59 -20.50 -17.75
CA LEU A 152 -5.44 -19.87 -17.12
C LEU A 152 -5.70 -19.74 -15.62
N SER A 153 -4.88 -20.39 -14.81
CA SER A 153 -5.05 -20.35 -13.36
C SER A 153 -4.34 -19.15 -12.76
N SER A 154 -5.11 -18.25 -12.15
CA SER A 154 -4.55 -17.13 -11.37
C SER A 154 -3.80 -17.62 -10.13
N SER A 155 -4.20 -18.74 -9.51
CA SER A 155 -3.52 -19.27 -8.34
C SER A 155 -2.13 -19.81 -8.69
N VAL A 156 -2.00 -20.59 -9.77
CA VAL A 156 -0.69 -21.12 -10.20
C VAL A 156 0.24 -20.00 -10.63
N LEU A 157 -0.28 -18.98 -11.34
CA LEU A 157 0.48 -17.78 -11.70
C LEU A 157 0.97 -17.05 -10.43
N ASN A 158 0.07 -16.77 -9.49
CA ASN A 158 0.38 -16.05 -8.26
C ASN A 158 1.37 -16.83 -7.37
N GLU A 159 1.22 -18.14 -7.24
CA GLU A 159 2.16 -18.99 -6.50
C GLU A 159 3.55 -18.98 -7.15
N THR A 160 3.62 -18.98 -8.48
CA THR A 160 4.89 -18.90 -9.21
C THR A 160 5.55 -17.54 -8.99
N LEU A 161 4.79 -16.45 -9.11
CA LEU A 161 5.28 -15.10 -8.83
C LEU A 161 5.71 -14.96 -7.37
N HIS A 162 4.95 -15.51 -6.41
CA HIS A 162 5.31 -15.50 -4.99
C HIS A 162 6.65 -16.20 -4.75
N LYS A 163 6.84 -17.41 -5.31
CA LYS A 163 8.10 -18.14 -5.21
C LYS A 163 9.26 -17.37 -5.84
N LEU A 164 9.05 -16.72 -6.99
CA LEU A 164 10.06 -15.88 -7.61
C LEU A 164 10.43 -14.69 -6.73
N LEU A 165 9.43 -13.98 -6.20
CA LEU A 165 9.63 -12.84 -5.31
C LEU A 165 10.39 -13.26 -4.05
N VAL A 166 9.96 -14.31 -3.35
CA VAL A 166 10.55 -14.69 -2.05
C VAL A 166 11.92 -15.37 -2.21
N ALA A 167 12.08 -16.27 -3.20
CA ALA A 167 13.27 -17.11 -3.27
C ALA A 167 14.33 -16.62 -4.26
N SER A 168 13.96 -15.86 -5.29
CA SER A 168 14.86 -15.56 -6.41
C SER A 168 15.37 -14.13 -6.43
N ILE A 169 14.73 -13.21 -5.70
CA ILE A 169 15.12 -11.79 -5.65
C ILE A 169 16.01 -11.53 -4.44
N ASN A 170 17.12 -10.85 -4.69
CA ASN A 170 18.00 -10.35 -3.63
C ASN A 170 17.46 -9.01 -3.10
N TRP A 171 16.43 -9.07 -2.24
CA TRP A 171 15.84 -7.88 -1.61
C TRP A 171 16.82 -7.03 -0.81
N PRO A 172 17.76 -7.61 -0.03
CA PRO A 172 18.78 -6.81 0.65
C PRO A 172 19.63 -5.96 -0.29
N ALA A 173 20.00 -6.47 -1.47
CA ALA A 173 20.77 -5.70 -2.45
C ALA A 173 19.95 -4.54 -3.06
N ILE A 174 18.68 -4.79 -3.38
CA ILE A 174 17.77 -3.74 -3.88
C ILE A 174 17.54 -2.69 -2.79
N GLY A 175 17.32 -3.13 -1.56
CA GLY A 175 17.16 -2.25 -0.40
C GLY A 175 18.38 -1.38 -0.15
N GLY A 176 19.58 -1.96 -0.14
CA GLY A 176 20.84 -1.23 0.02
C GLY A 176 21.08 -0.18 -1.08
N LEU A 177 20.68 -0.46 -2.33
CA LEU A 177 20.75 0.50 -3.43
C LEU A 177 19.80 1.70 -3.25
N LEU A 178 18.62 1.45 -2.67
CA LEU A 178 17.56 2.46 -2.51
C LEU A 178 17.58 3.14 -1.14
N GLY A 179 18.47 2.74 -0.24
CA GLY A 179 18.50 3.24 1.14
C GLY A 179 17.29 2.80 1.98
N CYS A 180 16.67 1.66 1.66
CA CYS A 180 15.52 1.13 2.38
C CYS A 180 15.69 -0.36 2.71
N ALA A 181 14.96 -0.84 3.70
CA ALA A 181 14.87 -2.26 4.02
C ALA A 181 13.59 -2.83 3.39
N ILE A 182 13.74 -3.65 2.35
CA ILE A 182 12.63 -4.29 1.62
C ILE A 182 12.57 -5.76 1.99
N HIS A 183 11.38 -6.23 2.40
CA HIS A 183 11.16 -7.63 2.74
C HIS A 183 9.84 -8.16 2.14
N PRO A 184 9.85 -9.32 1.48
CA PRO A 184 8.61 -9.96 1.05
C PRO A 184 7.87 -10.58 2.23
N VAL A 185 6.55 -10.44 2.26
CA VAL A 185 5.72 -11.04 3.32
C VAL A 185 5.49 -12.52 3.01
N VAL A 186 6.21 -13.39 3.71
CA VAL A 186 6.27 -14.84 3.41
C VAL A 186 4.96 -15.59 3.73
N ALA A 187 4.18 -15.10 4.71
CA ALA A 187 2.99 -15.78 5.21
C ALA A 187 1.67 -15.31 4.55
N SER A 188 1.74 -14.39 3.60
CA SER A 188 0.56 -13.79 2.98
C SER A 188 0.08 -14.61 1.77
N ARG A 189 -1.24 -14.77 1.63
CA ARG A 189 -1.85 -15.29 0.39
C ARG A 189 -1.72 -14.28 -0.77
N GLU A 190 -1.50 -13.01 -0.43
CA GLU A 190 -1.32 -11.91 -1.36
C GLU A 190 0.16 -11.57 -1.53
N LEU A 191 0.55 -11.15 -2.73
CA LEU A 191 1.92 -10.71 -3.04
C LEU A 191 2.17 -9.34 -2.39
N LYS A 192 2.80 -9.33 -1.22
CA LYS A 192 3.08 -8.10 -0.45
C LYS A 192 4.56 -7.91 -0.20
N LEU A 193 4.99 -6.64 -0.26
CA LEU A 193 6.33 -6.19 0.05
C LEU A 193 6.23 -5.16 1.16
N GLU A 194 6.92 -5.40 2.27
CA GLU A 194 7.12 -4.42 3.32
C GLU A 194 8.36 -3.60 3.01
N VAL A 195 8.23 -2.28 3.03
CA VAL A 195 9.34 -1.35 2.82
C VAL A 195 9.44 -0.47 4.06
N LYS A 196 10.60 -0.50 4.70
CA LYS A 196 10.96 0.41 5.80
C LYS A 196 12.04 1.36 5.30
N HIS A 197 11.89 2.66 5.53
CA HIS A 197 12.85 3.67 5.12
C HIS A 197 13.13 4.57 6.32
N ASP A 198 14.39 4.87 6.64
CA ASP A 198 14.76 5.59 7.88
C ASP A 198 14.15 7.00 8.02
N GLN A 199 13.59 7.55 6.94
CA GLN A 199 12.88 8.84 6.93
C GLN A 199 11.34 8.73 6.95
N VAL A 200 10.77 7.52 7.05
CA VAL A 200 9.32 7.23 7.08
C VAL A 200 8.97 6.22 8.16
#